data_AF-A0A944B9U5-F1
#
_entry.id   AF-A0A944B9U5-F1
#
_cell.length_a   1.000
_cell.length_b   1.000
_cell.length_c   1.000
_cell.angle_alpha   90.00
_cell.angle_beta   90.00
_cell.angle_gamma   90.00
#
_symmetry.space_group_name_H-M   'P 1'
#
loop_
_entity.id
_entity.type
_entity.pdbx_description
1 polymer ?
#
loop_
_entity_poly.entity_id
_entity_poly.type
_entity_poly.pdbx_seq_one_letter_code
_entity_poly.pdbx_strand_id
1 'polypeptide(L)' 'MSNHNRRYDEDVKRNSSGYIDPTASAAITNADEDYERFLKLLSLIFKLCELTGFHIEGRIVLRDDKTGKIWR' A
#
# COMPACT_ATOMS: atom_id res chain seq x y z
N MET A 1 -15.71 6.37 18.77
CA MET A 1 -15.00 7.23 17.80
C MET A 1 -13.56 7.38 18.30
N SER A 2 -12.66 6.55 17.78
CA SER A 2 -11.32 6.35 18.36
C SER A 2 -10.39 7.55 18.14
N ASN A 3 -9.91 8.14 19.23
CA ASN A 3 -8.87 9.19 19.29
C ASN A 3 -7.48 8.75 18.77
N HIS A 4 -7.34 7.50 18.31
CA HIS A 4 -6.06 6.93 17.90
C HIS A 4 -5.61 7.42 16.51
N ASN A 5 -6.53 7.87 15.66
CA ASN A 5 -6.23 8.21 14.26
C ASN A 5 -5.63 9.63 14.09
N ARG A 6 -5.83 10.55 15.05
CA ARG A 6 -5.34 11.93 14.92
C ARG A 6 -3.84 12.08 15.13
N ARG A 7 -3.23 11.26 16.00
CA ARG A 7 -1.78 11.36 16.30
C ARG A 7 -0.91 10.88 15.13
N TYR A 8 -1.27 9.76 14.51
CA TYR A 8 -0.56 9.25 13.34
C TYR A 8 -0.54 10.25 12.17
N ASP A 9 -1.66 10.91 11.90
CA ASP A 9 -1.80 11.89 10.81
C ASP A 9 -0.96 13.17 11.05
N GLU A 10 -0.75 13.55 12.32
CA GLU A 10 0.14 14.65 12.70
C GLU A 10 1.62 14.25 12.64
N ASP A 11 1.95 13.02 12.99
CA ASP A 11 3.32 12.49 12.98
C ASP A 11 3.85 12.30 11.54
N VAL A 12 3.01 11.85 10.60
CA VAL A 12 3.39 11.70 9.17
C VAL A 12 3.71 13.04 8.51
N LYS A 13 3.19 14.15 9.04
CA LYS A 13 3.42 15.50 8.51
C LYS A 13 4.76 16.08 8.92
N ARG A 14 5.42 15.54 9.95
CA ARG A 14 6.69 16.08 10.46
C ARG A 14 7.86 15.19 10.05
N ASN A 15 8.90 15.80 9.49
CA ASN A 15 10.14 15.08 9.20
C ASN A 15 10.96 14.83 10.48
N SER A 16 12.11 14.15 10.35
CA SER A 16 12.99 13.80 11.48
C SER A 16 13.49 15.00 12.29
N SER A 17 13.44 16.20 11.72
CA SER A 17 13.82 17.46 12.38
C SER A 17 12.65 18.16 13.08
N GLY A 18 11.45 17.57 13.04
CA GLY A 18 10.24 18.09 13.67
C GLY A 18 9.50 19.17 12.87
N TYR A 19 9.94 19.46 11.63
CA TYR A 19 9.31 20.43 10.76
C TYR A 19 8.24 19.78 9.89
N ILE A 20 7.18 20.54 9.60
CA ILE A 20 6.15 20.10 8.64
C ILE A 20 6.79 20.00 7.26
N ASP A 21 6.83 18.79 6.71
CA ASP A 21 7.43 18.48 5.43
C ASP A 21 6.35 17.89 4.50
N PRO A 22 5.68 18.73 3.70
CA PRO A 22 4.60 18.27 2.83
C PRO A 22 5.10 17.31 1.74
N THR A 23 6.38 17.36 1.37
CA THR A 23 6.97 16.47 0.38
C THR A 23 7.16 15.07 0.97
N ALA A 24 7.74 14.98 2.16
CA ALA A 24 7.90 13.70 2.85
C ALA A 24 6.53 13.06 3.15
N SER A 25 5.59 13.86 3.66
CA SER A 25 4.23 13.40 3.94
C SER A 25 3.52 12.88 2.70
N ALA A 26 3.55 13.62 1.58
CA ALA A 26 2.93 13.19 0.33
C ALA A 26 3.59 11.91 -0.23
N ALA A 27 4.92 11.78 -0.12
CA ALA A 27 5.62 10.59 -0.55
C ALA A 27 5.20 9.34 0.25
N ILE A 28 5.04 9.47 1.57
CA ILE A 28 4.56 8.39 2.44
C ILE A 28 3.13 8.01 2.08
N THR A 29 2.22 8.99 1.98
CA THR A 29 0.83 8.73 1.61
C THR A 29 0.71 8.04 0.25
N ASN A 30 1.44 8.52 -0.77
CA ASN A 30 1.43 7.87 -2.09
C ASN A 30 1.96 6.44 -2.04
N ALA A 31 2.98 6.17 -1.22
CA ALA A 31 3.52 4.83 -1.04
C ALA A 31 2.50 3.88 -0.37
N ASP A 32 1.77 4.37 0.62
CA ASP A 32 0.69 3.64 1.30
C ASP A 32 -0.47 3.36 0.33
N GLU A 33 -0.88 4.34 -0.47
CA GLU A 33 -1.93 4.16 -1.49
C GLU A 33 -1.55 3.12 -2.55
N ASP A 34 -0.31 3.14 -3.03
CA ASP A 34 0.21 2.15 -3.96
C ASP A 34 0.23 0.74 -3.34
N TYR A 35 0.57 0.64 -2.06
CA TYR A 35 0.56 -0.62 -1.33
C TYR A 35 -0.87 -1.17 -1.14
N GLU A 36 -1.82 -0.32 -0.76
CA GLU A 36 -3.23 -0.69 -0.62
C GLU A 36 -3.85 -1.14 -1.96
N ARG A 37 -3.51 -0.46 -3.06
CA ARG A 37 -3.93 -0.88 -4.41
C ARG A 37 -3.38 -2.26 -4.75
N PHE A 38 -2.11 -2.52 -4.44
CA PHE A 38 -1.48 -3.83 -4.66
C PHE A 38 -2.15 -4.94 -3.83
N LEU A 39 -2.39 -4.71 -2.53
CA LEU A 39 -3.04 -5.69 -1.66
C LEU A 39 -4.46 -6.05 -2.12
N LYS A 40 -5.24 -5.06 -2.58
CA LYS A 40 -6.57 -5.29 -3.14
C LYS A 40 -6.52 -6.19 -4.36
N LEU A 41 -5.58 -5.95 -5.28
CA LEU A 41 -5.38 -6.79 -6.46
C LEU A 41 -5.01 -8.24 -6.07
N LEU A 42 -4.06 -8.40 -5.14
CA LEU A 42 -3.64 -9.70 -4.67
C LEU A 42 -4.79 -10.48 -4.02
N SER A 43 -5.62 -9.81 -3.20
CA SER A 43 -6.81 -10.41 -2.62
C SER A 43 -7.82 -10.87 -3.69
N LEU A 44 -8.02 -10.08 -4.75
CA LEU A 44 -8.89 -10.45 -5.86
C LEU A 44 -8.39 -11.68 -6.62
N ILE A 45 -7.07 -11.76 -6.87
CA ILE A 45 -6.47 -12.93 -7.51
C ILE A 45 -6.74 -14.20 -6.69
N PHE A 46 -6.51 -14.15 -5.37
CA PHE A 46 -6.77 -15.30 -4.51
C PHE A 46 -8.25 -15.69 -4.46
N LYS A 47 -9.16 -14.71 -4.36
CA LYS A 47 -10.60 -14.96 -4.42
C LYS A 47 -11.02 -15.62 -5.73
N LEU A 48 -10.45 -15.20 -6.85
CA LEU A 48 -10.75 -15.80 -8.15
C LEU A 48 -10.29 -17.26 -8.20
N CYS A 49 -9.10 -17.56 -7.70
CA CYS A 49 -8.59 -18.93 -7.57
C CYS A 49 -9.53 -19.80 -6.71
N GLU A 50 -9.92 -19.30 -5.53
CA GLU A 50 -10.86 -19.98 -4.63
C GLU A 50 -12.20 -20.29 -5.31
N LEU A 51 -12.79 -19.30 -6.00
CA LEU A 51 -14.07 -19.46 -6.70
C LEU A 51 -14.00 -20.45 -7.88
N THR A 52 -12.83 -20.60 -8.49
CA THR A 52 -12.65 -21.42 -9.70
C THR A 52 -12.09 -22.81 -9.39
N GLY A 53 -11.79 -23.11 -8.12
CA GLY A 53 -11.20 -24.38 -7.70
C GLY A 53 -9.72 -24.52 -8.08
N PHE A 54 -9.03 -23.40 -8.32
CA PHE A 54 -7.59 -23.37 -8.58
C PHE A 54 -6.83 -22.86 -7.35
N HIS A 55 -5.56 -23.24 -7.25
CA HIS A 55 -4.65 -22.76 -6.22
C HIS A 55 -3.34 -22.30 -6.87
N ILE A 56 -2.70 -21.30 -6.26
CA ILE A 56 -1.43 -20.77 -6.74
C ILE A 56 -0.30 -21.49 -6.01
N GLU A 57 0.42 -22.35 -6.72
CA GLU A 57 1.52 -23.14 -6.17
C GLU A 57 2.85 -22.34 -6.07
N GLY A 58 2.94 -21.20 -6.75
CA GLY A 58 4.18 -20.43 -6.91
C GLY A 58 4.11 -19.00 -6.41
N ARG A 59 5.24 -18.27 -6.54
CA ARG A 59 5.30 -16.85 -6.21
C ARG A 59 4.66 -16.01 -7.32
N ILE A 60 3.76 -15.11 -6.94
CA ILE A 60 3.17 -14.13 -7.86
C ILE A 60 4.10 -12.91 -7.91
N VAL A 61 4.56 -12.56 -9.11
CA VAL A 61 5.33 -11.33 -9.34
C VAL A 61 4.50 -10.40 -10.20
N LEU A 62 4.19 -9.21 -9.67
CA LEU A 62 3.39 -8.20 -10.36
C LEU A 62 4.23 -6.97 -10.68
N ARG A 63 4.11 -6.49 -11.91
CA ARG A 63 4.62 -5.17 -12.30
C ARG A 63 3.45 -4.21 -12.38
N ASP A 64 3.60 -3.05 -11.76
CA ASP A 64 2.73 -1.91 -12.02
C ASP A 64 3.21 -1.20 -13.29
N ASP A 65 2.42 -1.26 -14.36
CA ASP A 65 2.78 -0.64 -15.64
C ASP A 65 2.82 0.88 -15.59
N LYS A 66 2.17 1.52 -14.61
CA LYS A 66 2.17 2.98 -14.46
C LYS A 66 3.45 3.47 -13.77
N THR A 67 3.87 2.77 -12.71
CA THR A 67 5.00 3.19 -11.87
C THR A 67 6.29 2.44 -12.18
N GLY A 68 6.21 1.33 -12.92
CA GLY A 68 7.31 0.40 -13.16
C GLY A 68 7.68 -0.44 -11.92
N LYS A 69 7.01 -0.25 -10.78
CA LYS A 69 7.30 -0.94 -9.53
C LYS A 69 7.04 -2.44 -9.68
N ILE A 70 7.99 -3.26 -9.22
CA ILE A 70 7.88 -4.71 -9.23
C ILE A 70 7.62 -5.18 -7.80
N TRP A 71 6.47 -5.77 -7.60
CA TRP A 71 6.08 -6.45 -6.37
C TRP A 71 6.39 -7.93 -6.52
N ARG A 72 7.23 -8.44 -5.62
CA ARG A 72 7.66 -9.83 -5.60
C ARG A 72 7.13 -10.47 -4.35
#